data_AF-A0A7K5MJL0-F1
#
_entry.id   AF-A0A7K5MJL0-F1
#
_cell.length_a   1.000
_cell.length_b   1.000
_cell.length_c   1.000
_cell.angle_alpha   90.00
_cell.angle_beta   90.00
_cell.angle_gamma   90.00
#
_symmetry.space_group_name_H-M   'P 1'
#
loop_
_entity.id
_entity.type
_entity.pdbx_description
1 polymer ?
#
loop_
_entity_poly.entity_id
_entity_poly.type
_entity_poly.pdbx_seq_one_letter_code
_entity_poly.pdbx_strand_id
1 'polypeptide(L)'
;IGSAYEQHKVRSPDCFDILVPLRLPPHLEPQPRCADGPGPCGAFVCGLRARDGWTRRCRPFAEGFCVELQGRSHLSSGLVLRWFQGHLQRCLGAVRYRLQERCRVSLSACPGQPPTLHILPCSDYVCCHISMAVRLIPAIPLGDALYLTALPPEGPHGSPAPEALWGLNASRQEQRLLGWLKEQAPAASCHLKCLQILKGLRDLRGHGLEEPFCSQWRRVLSSYVLKTALFSLLLQGPLEAWDEQFLVERLEDLVLYLRDCLRKQVLMDFFLGNTSIPEAVALPRFLKEAAPVNLLSAFDGPTLDLVAFQLISTWVQAPHIIRMYSSPRYWRPVPAP
;
A
#
# COMPACT_ATOMS: atom_id res chain seq x y z
N ILE A 1 2.61 8.77 3.73
CA ILE A 1 1.36 8.20 3.17
C ILE A 1 0.97 6.96 3.94
N GLY A 2 -0.23 6.41 3.72
CA GLY A 2 -0.64 5.16 4.34
C GLY A 2 -1.16 5.31 5.76
N SER A 3 -1.39 4.17 6.41
CA SER A 3 -2.26 4.08 7.59
C SER A 3 -1.91 4.97 8.79
N ALA A 4 -0.64 5.37 8.98
CA ALA A 4 -0.24 6.31 10.03
C ALA A 4 -0.78 7.73 9.77
N TYR A 5 -0.74 8.19 8.52
CA TYR A 5 -1.26 9.51 8.13
C TYR A 5 -2.78 9.50 7.98
N GLU A 6 -3.36 8.33 7.74
CA GLU A 6 -4.81 8.11 7.54
C GLU A 6 -5.50 7.66 8.84
N GLN A 7 -4.85 7.82 10.00
CA GLN A 7 -5.43 7.60 11.34
C GLN A 7 -6.00 6.21 11.61
N HIS A 8 -5.53 5.18 10.90
CA HIS A 8 -5.96 3.78 11.08
C HIS A 8 -4.79 2.80 11.12
N LYS A 9 -3.60 3.28 11.51
CA LYS A 9 -2.46 2.42 11.84
C LYS A 9 -2.82 1.53 13.04
N VAL A 10 -2.35 0.30 13.00
CA VAL A 10 -2.50 -0.67 14.09
C VAL A 10 -1.10 -1.12 14.48
N ARG A 11 -0.92 -1.51 15.76
CA ARG A 11 0.36 -1.83 16.41
C ARG A 11 1.21 -0.56 16.68
N SER A 12 2.52 -0.71 16.87
CA SER A 12 3.40 0.41 17.19
C SER A 12 3.43 1.47 16.08
N PRO A 13 3.44 2.77 16.45
CA PRO A 13 3.54 3.89 15.51
C PRO A 13 4.99 4.11 15.06
N ASP A 14 5.76 3.05 14.86
CA ASP A 14 7.18 3.10 14.51
C ASP A 14 7.43 2.99 13.00
N CYS A 15 6.49 2.43 12.23
CA CYS A 15 6.66 2.16 10.81
C CYS A 15 5.88 3.14 9.91
N PHE A 16 6.59 3.87 9.06
CA PHE A 16 6.06 4.91 8.16
C PHE A 16 6.42 4.65 6.70
N ASP A 17 5.50 4.96 5.78
CA ASP A 17 5.77 4.96 4.34
C ASP A 17 5.85 6.41 3.83
N ILE A 18 6.93 6.75 3.14
CA ILE A 18 7.15 8.07 2.53
C ILE A 18 7.37 7.89 1.03
N LEU A 19 6.55 8.59 0.23
CA LEU A 19 6.83 8.76 -1.20
C LEU A 19 7.95 9.78 -1.37
N VAL A 20 8.91 9.45 -2.21
CA VAL A 20 10.00 10.34 -2.63
C VAL A 20 9.79 10.67 -4.10
N PRO A 21 9.13 11.81 -4.43
CA PRO A 21 8.88 12.21 -5.80
C PRO A 21 10.18 12.42 -6.56
N LEU A 22 10.36 11.67 -7.64
CA LEU A 22 11.52 11.79 -8.52
C LEU A 22 11.22 12.81 -9.63
N ARG A 23 12.21 13.62 -9.97
CA ARG A 23 12.13 14.56 -11.09
C ARG A 23 12.73 13.89 -12.33
N LEU A 24 11.94 13.79 -13.39
CA LEU A 24 12.43 13.41 -14.71
C LEU A 24 13.21 14.58 -15.33
N PRO A 25 14.11 14.30 -16.31
CA PRO A 25 14.72 15.35 -17.11
C PRO A 25 13.66 16.30 -17.70
N PRO A 26 13.90 17.62 -17.76
CA PRO A 26 12.86 18.63 -18.02
C PRO A 26 12.20 18.54 -19.41
N HIS A 27 12.82 17.83 -20.35
CA HIS A 27 12.33 17.59 -21.70
C HIS A 27 11.56 16.27 -21.84
N LEU A 28 11.50 15.45 -20.78
CA LEU A 28 10.80 14.17 -20.74
C LEU A 28 9.55 14.28 -19.86
N GLU A 29 8.43 13.82 -20.39
CA GLU A 29 7.16 13.75 -19.69
C GLU A 29 6.68 12.30 -19.60
N PRO A 30 6.20 11.86 -18.43
CA PRO A 30 5.68 10.51 -18.26
C PRO A 30 4.34 10.36 -18.98
N GLN A 31 4.16 9.26 -19.70
CA GLN A 31 2.90 8.85 -20.31
C GLN A 31 2.44 7.54 -19.67
N PRO A 32 1.71 7.60 -18.55
CA PRO A 32 1.17 6.40 -17.92
C PRO A 32 0.07 5.80 -18.80
N ARG A 33 0.07 4.47 -18.92
CA ARG A 33 -1.02 3.70 -19.54
C ARG A 33 -1.25 2.45 -18.72
N CYS A 34 -2.50 2.00 -18.63
CA CYS A 34 -2.78 0.67 -18.09
C CYS A 34 -2.03 -0.37 -18.93
N ALA A 35 -1.43 -1.35 -18.26
CA ALA A 35 -0.72 -2.41 -18.94
C ALA A 35 -1.74 -3.39 -19.53
N ASP A 36 -1.72 -3.54 -20.85
CA ASP A 36 -2.52 -4.56 -21.54
C ASP A 36 -1.75 -5.89 -21.58
N GLY A 37 -2.25 -6.93 -20.91
CA GLY A 37 -1.64 -8.27 -20.95
C GLY A 37 -1.66 -9.04 -19.61
N PRO A 38 -0.97 -10.21 -19.54
CA PRO A 38 -1.00 -11.13 -18.39
C PRO A 38 -0.19 -10.66 -17.16
N GLY A 39 -0.08 -9.35 -16.93
CA GLY A 39 0.54 -8.78 -15.74
C GLY A 39 -0.42 -8.70 -14.54
N PRO A 40 0.08 -8.33 -13.35
CA PRO A 40 -0.77 -8.07 -12.18
C PRO A 40 -1.87 -7.06 -12.54
N CYS A 41 -3.12 -7.40 -12.21
CA CYS A 41 -4.28 -6.59 -12.58
C CYS A 41 -4.16 -5.16 -12.03
N GLY A 42 -4.42 -4.16 -12.89
CA GLY A 42 -4.27 -2.74 -12.54
C GLY A 42 -2.82 -2.22 -12.59
N ALA A 43 -1.88 -2.98 -13.14
CA ALA A 43 -0.54 -2.48 -13.42
C ALA A 43 -0.52 -1.42 -14.54
N PHE A 44 0.50 -0.58 -14.52
CA PHE A 44 0.73 0.49 -15.48
C PHE A 44 2.09 0.31 -16.15
N VAL A 45 2.18 0.74 -17.40
CA VAL A 45 3.45 1.03 -18.07
C VAL A 45 3.63 2.53 -18.18
N CYS A 46 4.87 3.00 -18.16
CA CYS A 46 5.19 4.41 -18.27
C CYS A 46 6.02 4.66 -19.52
N GLY A 47 5.37 5.08 -20.60
CA GLY A 47 6.09 5.62 -21.75
C GLY A 47 6.69 6.98 -21.42
N LEU A 48 7.64 7.44 -22.24
CA LEU A 48 8.23 8.78 -22.10
C LEU A 48 8.04 9.56 -23.40
N ARG A 49 7.50 10.77 -23.28
CA ARG A 49 7.43 11.72 -24.39
C ARG A 49 8.54 12.75 -24.26
N ALA A 50 9.35 12.87 -25.29
CA ALA A 50 10.31 13.95 -25.42
C ALA A 50 9.65 15.16 -26.12
N ARG A 51 9.67 16.33 -25.49
CA ARG A 51 9.03 17.55 -26.04
C ARG A 51 9.63 17.99 -27.37
N ASP A 52 10.95 17.90 -27.50
CA ASP A 52 11.72 18.31 -28.68
C ASP A 52 12.25 17.10 -29.48
N GLY A 53 11.62 15.93 -29.32
CA GLY A 53 12.11 14.66 -29.86
C GLY A 53 13.26 14.05 -29.06
N TRP A 54 13.60 12.81 -29.39
CA TRP A 54 14.67 12.07 -28.71
C TRP A 54 16.03 12.59 -29.14
N THR A 55 16.57 13.55 -28.37
CA THR A 55 17.91 14.10 -28.62
C THR A 55 19.01 13.18 -28.09
N ARG A 56 20.26 13.39 -28.56
CA ARG A 56 21.45 12.68 -28.04
C ARG A 56 21.61 12.82 -26.51
N ARG A 57 21.06 13.87 -25.90
CA ARG A 57 21.10 14.09 -24.43
C ARG A 57 20.19 13.15 -23.65
N CYS A 58 19.13 12.61 -24.29
CA CYS A 58 18.21 11.66 -23.66
C CYS A 58 18.76 10.23 -23.65
N ARG A 59 19.79 9.95 -24.47
CA ARG A 59 20.31 8.59 -24.68
C ARG A 59 20.84 7.93 -23.40
N PRO A 60 21.68 8.58 -22.58
CA PRO A 60 22.17 7.97 -21.34
C PRO A 60 21.03 7.68 -20.34
N PHE A 61 19.99 8.52 -20.35
CA PHE A 61 18.82 8.30 -19.51
C PHE A 61 18.03 7.08 -19.98
N ALA A 62 17.77 6.95 -21.29
CA ALA A 62 17.09 5.80 -21.85
C ALA A 62 17.87 4.50 -21.58
N GLU A 63 19.17 4.50 -21.83
CA GLU A 63 20.05 3.34 -21.60
C GLU A 63 20.12 2.94 -20.11
N GLY A 64 19.99 3.90 -19.19
CA GLY A 64 20.06 3.64 -17.74
C GLY A 64 18.74 3.29 -17.07
N PHE A 65 17.59 3.70 -17.63
CA PHE A 65 16.29 3.65 -16.94
C PHE A 65 15.14 3.11 -17.77
N CYS A 66 15.32 2.84 -19.06
CA CYS A 66 14.25 2.36 -19.93
C CYS A 66 14.48 0.92 -20.40
N VAL A 67 13.38 0.23 -20.68
CA VAL A 67 13.35 -1.12 -21.25
C VAL A 67 12.40 -1.14 -22.44
N GLU A 68 12.69 -1.98 -23.43
CA GLU A 68 11.81 -2.17 -24.59
C GLU A 68 10.72 -3.19 -24.26
N LEU A 69 9.46 -2.80 -24.49
CA LEU A 69 8.30 -3.67 -24.38
C LEU A 69 7.43 -3.47 -25.61
N GLN A 70 7.17 -4.54 -26.36
CA GLN A 70 6.38 -4.51 -27.61
C GLN A 70 6.90 -3.47 -28.64
N GLY A 71 8.23 -3.32 -28.73
CA GLY A 71 8.88 -2.38 -29.66
C GLY A 71 8.76 -0.90 -29.29
N ARG A 72 8.40 -0.60 -28.03
CA ARG A 72 8.39 0.76 -27.48
C ARG A 72 9.20 0.83 -26.18
N SER A 73 9.91 1.94 -26.02
CA SER A 73 10.69 2.23 -24.83
C SER A 73 9.80 2.70 -23.67
N HIS A 74 9.94 2.05 -22.52
CA HIS A 74 9.20 2.36 -21.29
C HIS A 74 10.15 2.52 -20.11
N LEU A 75 9.82 3.42 -19.19
CA LEU A 75 10.56 3.59 -17.95
C LEU A 75 10.44 2.32 -17.10
N SER A 76 11.58 1.79 -16.66
CA SER A 76 11.66 0.58 -15.84
C SER A 76 11.56 0.92 -14.36
N SER A 77 10.59 0.32 -13.67
CA SER A 77 10.47 0.43 -12.22
C SER A 77 11.63 -0.24 -11.50
N GLY A 78 12.12 -1.36 -12.03
CA GLY A 78 13.27 -2.10 -11.50
C GLY A 78 14.58 -1.31 -11.59
N LEU A 79 14.88 -0.70 -12.74
CA LEU A 79 16.08 0.12 -12.92
C LEU A 79 16.03 1.38 -12.04
N VAL A 80 14.89 2.07 -11.99
CA VAL A 80 14.69 3.23 -11.13
C VAL A 80 14.89 2.87 -9.66
N LEU A 81 14.30 1.76 -9.20
CA LEU A 81 14.43 1.31 -7.81
C LEU A 81 15.88 0.94 -7.47
N ARG A 82 16.57 0.21 -8.34
CA ARG A 82 17.99 -0.16 -8.17
C ARG A 82 18.89 1.08 -8.08
N TRP A 83 18.70 2.04 -8.99
CA TRP A 83 19.42 3.31 -8.95
C TRP A 83 19.14 4.07 -7.64
N PHE A 84 17.88 4.13 -7.22
CA PHE A 84 17.47 4.84 -6.01
C PHE A 84 18.11 4.24 -4.75
N GLN A 85 18.12 2.90 -4.64
CA GLN A 85 18.81 2.20 -3.56
C GLN A 85 20.31 2.53 -3.53
N GLY A 86 20.99 2.44 -4.68
CA GLY A 86 22.42 2.76 -4.79
C GLY A 86 22.71 4.25 -4.50
N HIS A 87 21.79 5.15 -4.83
CA HIS A 87 21.91 6.56 -4.50
C HIS A 87 21.79 6.80 -2.99
N LEU A 88 20.76 6.24 -2.35
CA LEU A 88 20.58 6.35 -0.90
C LEU A 88 21.76 5.76 -0.12
N GLN A 89 22.28 4.61 -0.56
CA GLN A 89 23.43 3.97 0.08
C GLN A 89 24.68 4.87 0.04
N ARG A 90 24.92 5.59 -1.06
CA ARG A 90 26.04 6.54 -1.18
C ARG A 90 25.88 7.76 -0.28
N CYS A 91 24.65 8.23 -0.09
CA CYS A 91 24.37 9.37 0.78
C CYS A 91 24.31 9.02 2.27
N LEU A 92 24.18 7.74 2.63
CA LEU A 92 23.97 7.28 4.00
C LEU A 92 25.08 7.75 4.96
N GLY A 93 26.33 7.81 4.49
CA GLY A 93 27.46 8.29 5.31
C GLY A 93 27.28 9.74 5.78
N ALA A 94 26.85 10.64 4.89
CA ALA A 94 26.59 12.03 5.23
C ALA A 94 25.41 12.18 6.21
N VAL A 95 24.35 11.39 6.04
CA VAL A 95 23.19 11.37 6.95
C VAL A 95 23.59 10.85 8.33
N ARG A 96 24.33 9.73 8.39
CA ARG A 96 24.84 9.15 9.65
C ARG A 96 25.71 10.15 10.40
N TYR A 97 26.64 10.81 9.71
CA TYR A 97 27.50 11.82 10.31
C TYR A 97 26.70 12.98 10.91
N ARG A 98 25.71 13.51 10.18
CA ARG A 98 24.85 14.61 10.65
C ARG A 98 24.00 14.25 11.87
N LEU A 99 23.63 12.98 12.03
CA LEU A 99 22.71 12.52 13.07
C LEU A 99 23.38 11.73 14.20
N GLN A 100 24.71 11.53 14.15
CA GLN A 100 25.43 10.59 15.02
C GLN A 100 25.24 10.84 16.53
N GLU A 101 25.08 12.10 16.93
CA GLU A 101 24.86 12.49 18.33
C GLU A 101 23.43 12.25 18.82
N ARG A 102 22.47 12.11 17.89
CA ARG A 102 21.03 12.05 18.20
C ARG A 102 20.43 10.68 17.95
N CYS A 103 20.87 9.99 16.90
CA CYS A 103 20.29 8.72 16.48
C CYS A 103 21.34 7.80 15.82
N ARG A 104 21.16 6.50 15.97
CA ARG A 104 21.76 5.49 15.09
C ARG A 104 20.88 5.29 13.87
N VAL A 105 21.47 5.35 12.69
CA VAL A 105 20.77 5.26 11.41
C VAL A 105 21.34 4.13 10.58
N SER A 106 20.49 3.24 10.08
CA SER A 106 20.83 2.17 9.14
C SER A 106 19.83 2.11 7.99
N LEU A 107 20.25 1.51 6.87
CA LEU A 107 19.42 1.33 5.68
C LEU A 107 19.36 -0.15 5.32
N SER A 108 18.17 -0.73 5.31
CA SER A 108 17.94 -2.07 4.76
C SER A 108 17.44 -1.95 3.33
N ALA A 109 18.16 -2.55 2.39
CA ALA A 109 17.78 -2.60 0.98
C ALA A 109 17.72 -4.06 0.52
N CYS A 110 16.57 -4.44 -0.03
CA CYS A 110 16.37 -5.75 -0.66
C CYS A 110 16.11 -5.55 -2.16
N PRO A 111 16.64 -6.42 -3.05
CA PRO A 111 16.33 -6.34 -4.48
C PRO A 111 14.82 -6.32 -4.73
N GLY A 112 14.36 -5.42 -5.59
CA GLY A 112 12.94 -5.30 -5.95
C GLY A 112 12.03 -4.67 -4.88
N GLN A 113 12.55 -4.27 -3.72
CA GLN A 113 11.75 -3.63 -2.67
C GLN A 113 12.23 -2.20 -2.33
N PRO A 114 11.32 -1.27 -1.99
CA PRO A 114 11.72 0.04 -1.48
C PRO A 114 12.63 -0.08 -0.24
N PRO A 115 13.75 0.66 -0.20
CA PRO A 115 14.64 0.61 0.95
C PRO A 115 13.96 1.19 2.20
N THR A 116 14.30 0.63 3.35
CA THR A 116 13.76 1.07 4.65
C THR A 116 14.89 1.65 5.50
N LEU A 117 14.71 2.90 5.93
CA LEU A 117 15.61 3.61 6.82
C LEU A 117 15.20 3.33 8.26
N HIS A 118 16.10 2.76 9.05
CA HIS A 118 15.88 2.52 10.47
C HIS A 118 16.56 3.62 11.26
N ILE A 119 15.83 4.23 12.18
CA ILE A 119 16.27 5.34 13.02
C ILE A 119 16.03 4.93 14.46
N LEU A 120 17.12 4.71 15.20
CA LEU A 120 17.09 4.42 16.61
C LEU A 120 17.59 5.64 17.39
N PRO A 121 16.73 6.36 18.11
CA PRO A 121 17.16 7.50 18.93
C PRO A 121 18.19 7.07 19.99
N CYS A 122 19.23 7.88 20.14
CA CYS A 122 20.18 7.83 21.24
C CYS A 122 19.63 8.74 22.35
N SER A 123 18.88 8.18 23.29
CA SER A 123 18.33 8.93 24.43
C SER A 123 18.58 8.15 25.71
N ASP A 124 18.90 8.87 26.78
CA ASP A 124 19.14 8.31 28.11
C ASP A 124 17.82 8.07 28.89
N TYR A 125 16.69 8.46 28.30
CA TYR A 125 15.37 8.20 28.85
C TYR A 125 14.80 6.87 28.30
N VAL A 126 14.43 5.98 29.22
CA VAL A 126 13.92 4.62 28.96
C VAL A 126 12.73 4.58 27.99
N CYS A 127 11.91 5.64 27.92
CA CYS A 127 10.75 5.73 27.03
C CYS A 127 11.07 6.12 25.56
N CYS A 128 12.32 6.45 25.24
CA CYS A 128 12.73 7.01 23.94
C CYS A 128 13.45 6.01 23.01
N HIS A 129 13.59 4.74 23.40
CA HIS A 129 14.26 3.71 22.59
C HIS A 129 13.39 3.11 21.48
N ILE A 130 12.27 3.75 21.13
CA ILE A 130 11.40 3.26 20.06
C ILE A 130 12.13 3.49 18.73
N SER A 131 12.64 2.40 18.16
CA SER A 131 13.17 2.39 16.80
C SER A 131 12.06 2.77 15.82
N MET A 132 12.36 3.62 14.85
CA MET A 132 11.45 3.98 13.76
C MET A 132 11.95 3.34 12.46
N ALA A 133 11.05 2.79 11.68
CA ALA A 133 11.31 2.29 10.33
C ALA A 133 10.57 3.14 9.31
N VAL A 134 11.31 3.78 8.41
CA VAL A 134 10.77 4.65 7.36
C VAL A 134 11.05 4.04 6.01
N ARG A 135 10.03 3.49 5.36
CA ARG A 135 10.13 2.99 3.99
C ARG A 135 10.13 4.16 3.01
N LEU A 136 11.20 4.25 2.22
CA LEU A 136 11.42 5.30 1.23
C LEU A 136 11.04 4.77 -0.15
N ILE A 137 9.94 5.27 -0.70
CA ILE A 137 9.33 4.74 -1.92
C ILE A 137 9.59 5.73 -3.07
N PRO A 138 10.48 5.41 -4.05
CA PRO A 138 10.67 6.25 -5.21
C PRO A 138 9.39 6.31 -6.04
N ALA A 139 8.99 7.51 -6.44
CA ALA A 139 7.68 7.78 -7.01
C ALA A 139 7.78 8.70 -8.23
N ILE A 140 7.23 8.27 -9.38
CA ILE A 140 7.13 9.12 -10.58
C ILE A 140 5.82 9.91 -10.52
N PRO A 141 5.85 11.25 -10.41
CA PRO A 141 4.63 12.05 -10.33
C PRO A 141 3.88 12.06 -11.67
N LEU A 142 2.55 11.90 -11.61
CA LEU A 142 1.66 11.96 -12.79
C LEU A 142 0.81 13.24 -12.84
N GLY A 143 0.84 14.07 -11.80
CA GLY A 143 -0.15 15.13 -11.58
C GLY A 143 -1.23 14.71 -10.59
N ASP A 144 -2.03 15.66 -10.11
CA ASP A 144 -3.15 15.43 -9.18
C ASP A 144 -2.81 14.60 -7.93
N ALA A 145 -1.55 14.70 -7.49
CA ALA A 145 -1.01 13.93 -6.38
C ALA A 145 -1.09 12.39 -6.57
N LEU A 146 -1.09 11.94 -7.82
CA LEU A 146 -0.93 10.55 -8.23
C LEU A 146 0.54 10.25 -8.56
N TYR A 147 0.94 9.01 -8.29
CA TYR A 147 2.32 8.58 -8.50
C TYR A 147 2.38 7.16 -9.04
N LEU A 148 3.39 6.87 -9.86
CA LEU A 148 3.78 5.49 -10.16
C LEU A 148 4.86 5.05 -9.19
N THR A 149 4.71 3.85 -8.63
CA THR A 149 5.66 3.21 -7.72
C THR A 149 6.00 1.80 -8.21
N ALA A 150 7.18 1.29 -7.90
CA ALA A 150 7.53 -0.09 -8.25
C ALA A 150 6.55 -1.08 -7.59
N LEU A 151 6.13 -2.10 -8.35
CA LEU A 151 5.31 -3.18 -7.81
C LEU A 151 6.13 -4.02 -6.84
N PRO A 152 5.55 -4.46 -5.71
CA PRO A 152 6.23 -5.41 -4.85
C PRO A 152 6.42 -6.75 -5.60
N PRO A 153 7.51 -7.49 -5.36
CA PRO A 153 7.70 -8.81 -5.95
C PRO A 153 6.59 -9.77 -5.49
N GLU A 154 6.12 -10.64 -6.38
CA GLU A 154 5.03 -11.57 -6.09
C GLU A 154 5.50 -12.78 -5.26
N GLY A 155 5.53 -12.63 -3.94
CA GLY A 155 5.82 -13.73 -3.02
C GLY A 155 7.32 -14.04 -2.80
N PRO A 156 7.64 -14.99 -1.91
CA PRO A 156 9.01 -15.26 -1.45
C PRO A 156 9.94 -15.84 -2.52
N HIS A 157 9.38 -16.43 -3.58
CA HIS A 157 10.10 -16.95 -4.76
C HIS A 157 9.60 -16.33 -6.08
N GLY A 158 8.94 -15.18 -5.99
CA GLY A 158 8.27 -14.54 -7.13
C GLY A 158 9.21 -14.29 -8.30
N SER A 159 8.76 -14.59 -9.51
CA SER A 159 9.34 -14.00 -10.70
C SER A 159 9.31 -12.48 -10.53
N PRO A 160 10.41 -11.77 -10.86
CA PRO A 160 10.38 -10.32 -10.81
C PRO A 160 9.24 -9.84 -11.71
N ALA A 161 8.38 -8.97 -11.19
CA ALA A 161 7.39 -8.30 -12.01
C ALA A 161 8.12 -7.72 -13.23
N PRO A 162 7.56 -7.84 -14.46
CA PRO A 162 8.23 -7.35 -15.65
C PRO A 162 8.75 -5.93 -15.42
N GLU A 163 10.03 -5.69 -15.69
CA GLU A 163 10.75 -4.49 -15.23
C GLU A 163 10.07 -3.17 -15.64
N ALA A 164 9.23 -3.20 -16.69
CA ALA A 164 8.46 -2.07 -17.21
C ALA A 164 7.17 -1.76 -16.42
N LEU A 165 6.71 -2.65 -15.54
CA LEU A 165 5.44 -2.50 -14.84
C LEU A 165 5.57 -1.67 -13.57
N TRP A 166 4.54 -0.86 -13.34
CA TRP A 166 4.39 0.05 -12.22
C TRP A 166 3.05 -0.18 -11.53
N GLY A 167 3.00 0.04 -10.23
CA GLY A 167 1.77 0.21 -9.48
C GLY A 167 1.38 1.68 -9.47
N LEU A 168 0.08 1.96 -9.52
CA LEU A 168 -0.46 3.29 -9.27
C LEU A 168 -0.63 3.50 -7.77
N ASN A 169 -0.04 4.57 -7.23
CA ASN A 169 -0.30 5.03 -5.89
C ASN A 169 -1.33 6.17 -5.90
N ALA A 170 -2.51 5.89 -5.37
CA ALA A 170 -3.61 6.84 -5.21
C ALA A 170 -3.84 7.24 -3.73
N SER A 171 -2.82 7.11 -2.86
CA SER A 171 -2.99 7.33 -1.42
C SER A 171 -3.46 8.75 -1.06
N ARG A 172 -3.20 9.74 -1.92
CA ARG A 172 -3.74 11.11 -1.74
C ARG A 172 -5.23 11.19 -2.07
N GLN A 173 -5.72 10.41 -3.03
CA GLN A 173 -7.16 10.30 -3.30
C GLN A 173 -7.87 9.54 -2.18
N GLU A 174 -7.25 8.50 -1.64
CA GLU A 174 -7.72 7.81 -0.42
C GLU A 174 -7.85 8.77 0.76
N GLN A 175 -6.86 9.63 0.98
CA GLN A 175 -6.91 10.65 2.04
C GLN A 175 -8.04 11.67 1.84
N ARG A 176 -8.27 12.10 0.60
CA ARG A 176 -9.39 13.01 0.28
C ARG A 176 -10.74 12.36 0.54
N LEU A 177 -10.91 11.12 0.08
CA LEU A 177 -12.13 10.35 0.34
C LEU A 177 -12.36 10.15 1.85
N LEU A 178 -11.33 9.80 2.60
CA LEU A 178 -11.42 9.66 4.07
C LEU A 178 -11.77 10.99 4.74
N GLY A 179 -11.18 12.10 4.29
CA GLY A 179 -11.52 13.44 4.78
C GLY A 179 -12.98 13.78 4.52
N TRP A 180 -13.45 13.57 3.29
CA TRP A 180 -14.84 13.78 2.90
C TRP A 180 -15.79 12.89 3.71
N LEU A 181 -15.51 11.59 3.83
CA LEU A 181 -16.32 10.65 4.63
C LEU A 181 -16.42 11.09 6.09
N LYS A 182 -15.32 11.61 6.67
CA LYS A 182 -15.31 12.13 8.04
C LYS A 182 -16.19 13.36 8.22
N GLU A 183 -16.29 14.21 7.19
CA GLU A 183 -17.16 15.39 7.20
C GLU A 183 -18.64 15.02 7.06
N GLN A 184 -18.94 13.93 6.34
CA GLN A 184 -20.31 13.48 6.10
C GLN A 184 -20.86 12.52 7.16
N ALA A 185 -19.99 11.75 7.82
CA ALA A 185 -20.39 10.78 8.84
C ALA A 185 -20.68 11.44 10.21
N PRO A 186 -21.37 10.74 11.13
CA PRO A 186 -21.56 11.21 12.50
C PRO A 186 -20.24 11.59 13.17
N ALA A 187 -20.27 12.60 14.06
CA ALA A 187 -19.08 13.06 14.78
C ALA A 187 -18.37 11.93 15.55
N ALA A 188 -19.15 10.99 16.09
CA ALA A 188 -18.67 9.79 16.77
C ALA A 188 -18.68 8.56 15.85
N SER A 189 -18.33 8.70 14.57
CA SER A 189 -18.41 7.55 13.67
C SER A 189 -17.36 6.46 13.96
N CYS A 190 -17.77 5.19 13.87
CA CYS A 190 -16.93 4.02 14.15
C CYS A 190 -16.16 3.46 12.95
N HIS A 191 -16.33 3.96 11.73
CA HIS A 191 -15.77 3.34 10.52
C HIS A 191 -14.24 3.11 10.56
N LEU A 192 -13.46 4.07 11.06
CA LEU A 192 -12.01 3.88 11.24
C LEU A 192 -11.69 2.90 12.38
N LYS A 193 -12.48 2.89 13.45
CA LYS A 193 -12.35 1.92 14.55
C LYS A 193 -12.60 0.50 14.02
N CYS A 194 -13.62 0.29 13.18
CA CYS A 194 -13.88 -0.99 12.52
C CYS A 194 -12.66 -1.45 11.70
N LEU A 195 -12.08 -0.57 10.88
CA LEU A 195 -10.89 -0.89 10.07
C LEU A 195 -9.67 -1.21 10.94
N GLN A 196 -9.46 -0.48 12.03
CA GLN A 196 -8.38 -0.73 12.98
C GLN A 196 -8.54 -2.08 13.67
N ILE A 197 -9.73 -2.40 14.18
CA ILE A 197 -10.01 -3.67 14.84
C ILE A 197 -9.81 -4.82 13.86
N LEU A 198 -10.35 -4.71 12.64
CA LEU A 198 -10.23 -5.76 11.63
C LEU A 198 -8.77 -6.00 11.21
N LYS A 199 -8.00 -4.93 10.98
CA LYS A 199 -6.56 -5.02 10.72
C LYS A 199 -5.84 -5.68 11.90
N GLY A 200 -6.18 -5.32 13.13
CA GLY A 200 -5.64 -5.93 14.34
C GLY A 200 -5.94 -7.41 14.44
N LEU A 201 -7.18 -7.82 14.19
CA LEU A 201 -7.59 -9.24 14.19
C LEU A 201 -6.85 -10.05 13.12
N ARG A 202 -6.76 -9.53 11.89
CA ARG A 202 -5.96 -10.14 10.81
C ARG A 202 -4.52 -10.38 11.25
N ASP A 203 -3.93 -9.34 11.84
CA ASP A 203 -2.55 -9.29 12.28
C ASP A 203 -2.28 -10.26 13.44
N LEU A 204 -3.17 -10.30 14.44
CA LEU A 204 -3.10 -11.22 15.57
C LEU A 204 -3.25 -12.67 15.12
N ARG A 205 -4.24 -12.97 14.28
CA ARG A 205 -4.44 -14.32 13.75
C ARG A 205 -3.24 -14.78 12.94
N GLY A 206 -2.66 -13.88 12.15
CA GLY A 206 -1.48 -14.17 11.34
C GLY A 206 -0.22 -14.57 12.12
N HIS A 207 -0.20 -14.52 13.47
CA HIS A 207 0.90 -15.07 14.26
C HIS A 207 0.77 -16.57 14.51
N GLY A 208 -0.44 -17.13 14.44
CA GLY A 208 -0.71 -18.54 14.69
C GLY A 208 -0.91 -19.39 13.43
N LEU A 209 -0.71 -18.82 12.24
CA LEU A 209 -0.85 -19.51 10.97
C LEU A 209 0.53 -19.98 10.47
N GLU A 210 0.59 -21.19 9.93
CA GLU A 210 1.78 -21.76 9.30
C GLU A 210 1.96 -21.22 7.86
N GLU A 211 3.19 -21.23 7.37
CA GLU A 211 3.49 -20.94 5.96
C GLU A 211 3.13 -22.14 5.06
N PRO A 212 2.69 -21.94 3.80
CA PRO A 212 2.62 -20.66 3.07
C PRO A 212 1.34 -19.85 3.33
N PHE A 213 0.38 -20.41 4.07
CA PHE A 213 -0.94 -19.80 4.24
C PHE A 213 -0.88 -18.47 5.00
N CYS A 214 0.03 -18.33 5.96
CA CYS A 214 0.25 -17.06 6.67
C CYS A 214 0.59 -15.90 5.70
N SER A 215 1.48 -16.13 4.74
CA SER A 215 1.79 -15.13 3.72
C SER A 215 0.58 -14.81 2.82
N GLN A 216 -0.18 -15.84 2.39
CA GLN A 216 -1.39 -15.66 1.58
C GLN A 216 -2.48 -14.90 2.33
N TRP A 217 -2.74 -15.25 3.60
CA TRP A 217 -3.65 -14.55 4.50
C TRP A 217 -3.35 -13.05 4.57
N ARG A 218 -2.08 -12.68 4.75
CA ARG A 218 -1.65 -11.27 4.81
C ARG A 218 -1.74 -10.57 3.45
N ARG A 219 -1.48 -11.29 2.35
CA ARG A 219 -1.56 -10.75 0.97
C ARG A 219 -3.00 -10.51 0.54
N VAL A 220 -3.88 -11.51 0.72
CA VAL A 220 -5.31 -11.41 0.39
C VAL A 220 -5.97 -10.34 1.24
N LEU A 221 -5.80 -10.37 2.57
CA LEU A 221 -6.34 -9.35 3.47
C LEU A 221 -5.40 -8.16 3.64
N SER A 222 -4.76 -7.70 2.56
CA SER A 222 -3.89 -6.52 2.61
C SER A 222 -4.63 -5.31 3.16
N SER A 223 -3.88 -4.34 3.71
CA SER A 223 -4.50 -3.11 4.23
C SER A 223 -5.26 -2.33 3.16
N TYR A 224 -4.91 -2.50 1.89
CA TYR A 224 -5.63 -1.90 0.77
C TYR A 224 -6.97 -2.60 0.53
N VAL A 225 -7.00 -3.94 0.46
CA VAL A 225 -8.23 -4.74 0.33
C VAL A 225 -9.23 -4.43 1.45
N LEU A 226 -8.78 -4.39 2.71
CA LEU A 226 -9.64 -4.07 3.85
C LEU A 226 -10.23 -2.64 3.75
N LYS A 227 -9.45 -1.69 3.24
CA LYS A 227 -9.89 -0.30 3.07
C LYS A 227 -10.87 -0.16 1.92
N THR A 228 -10.61 -0.82 0.80
CA THR A 228 -11.51 -0.86 -0.35
C THR A 228 -12.87 -1.45 0.04
N ALA A 229 -12.90 -2.54 0.81
CA ALA A 229 -14.15 -3.10 1.31
C ALA A 229 -14.91 -2.13 2.23
N LEU A 230 -14.20 -1.43 3.13
CA LEU A 230 -14.82 -0.40 3.97
C LEU A 230 -15.42 0.73 3.14
N PHE A 231 -14.68 1.25 2.14
CA PHE A 231 -15.18 2.32 1.28
C PHE A 231 -16.42 1.88 0.49
N SER A 232 -16.41 0.67 -0.06
CA SER A 232 -17.57 0.12 -0.76
C SER A 232 -18.81 0.05 0.14
N LEU A 233 -18.66 -0.39 1.39
CA LEU A 233 -19.78 -0.43 2.34
C LEU A 233 -20.26 0.96 2.77
N LEU A 234 -19.33 1.89 3.05
CA LEU A 234 -19.67 3.26 3.42
C LEU A 234 -20.50 3.97 2.36
N LEU A 235 -20.22 3.71 1.08
CA LEU A 235 -20.96 4.33 -0.02
C LEU A 235 -22.24 3.59 -0.43
N GLN A 236 -22.49 2.39 0.09
CA GLN A 236 -23.70 1.61 -0.23
C GLN A 236 -24.90 1.95 0.68
N GLY A 237 -24.68 2.55 1.84
CA GLY A 237 -25.71 2.82 2.83
C GLY A 237 -25.61 4.21 3.46
N PRO A 238 -26.56 4.56 4.35
CA PRO A 238 -26.53 5.83 5.06
C PRO A 238 -25.30 5.91 5.97
N LEU A 239 -24.60 7.05 5.96
CA LEU A 239 -23.40 7.25 6.78
C LEU A 239 -23.73 7.34 8.27
N GLU A 240 -24.97 7.70 8.61
CA GLU A 240 -25.51 7.72 9.97
C GLU A 240 -25.50 6.33 10.62
N ALA A 241 -25.58 5.25 9.83
CA ALA A 241 -25.49 3.89 10.34
C ALA A 241 -24.11 3.56 10.92
N TRP A 242 -23.10 4.41 10.68
CA TRP A 242 -21.75 4.26 11.21
C TRP A 242 -21.54 5.00 12.53
N ASP A 243 -22.58 5.36 13.26
CA ASP A 243 -22.46 5.86 14.62
C ASP A 243 -21.75 4.84 15.54
N GLU A 244 -21.04 5.31 16.57
CA GLU A 244 -20.28 4.45 17.48
C GLU A 244 -21.12 3.45 18.26
N GLN A 245 -22.39 3.74 18.52
CA GLN A 245 -23.28 2.78 19.18
C GLN A 245 -23.46 1.47 18.40
N PHE A 246 -23.22 1.49 17.08
CA PHE A 246 -23.35 0.33 16.19
C PHE A 246 -21.99 -0.29 15.81
N LEU A 247 -20.93 -0.04 16.58
CA LEU A 247 -19.57 -0.48 16.26
C LEU A 247 -19.47 -1.98 15.97
N VAL A 248 -20.15 -2.83 16.75
CA VAL A 248 -20.06 -4.30 16.61
C VAL A 248 -20.79 -4.75 15.35
N GLU A 249 -21.97 -4.20 15.10
CA GLU A 249 -22.81 -4.46 13.94
C GLU A 249 -22.11 -4.00 12.65
N ARG A 250 -21.50 -2.81 12.65
CA ARG A 250 -20.73 -2.32 11.50
C ARG A 250 -19.48 -3.15 11.23
N LEU A 251 -18.82 -3.65 12.27
CA LEU A 251 -17.68 -4.53 12.13
C LEU A 251 -18.09 -5.91 11.59
N GLU A 252 -19.23 -6.44 12.04
CA GLU A 252 -19.82 -7.67 11.50
C GLU A 252 -20.18 -7.52 10.02
N ASP A 253 -20.88 -6.44 9.65
CA ASP A 253 -21.21 -6.13 8.26
C ASP A 253 -19.95 -6.09 7.37
N LEU A 254 -18.87 -5.47 7.84
CA LEU A 254 -17.59 -5.43 7.14
C LEU A 254 -16.96 -6.81 6.95
N VAL A 255 -17.00 -7.66 7.99
CA VAL A 255 -16.50 -9.04 7.91
C VAL A 255 -17.34 -9.88 6.94
N LEU A 256 -18.67 -9.79 7.00
CA LEU A 256 -19.58 -10.52 6.14
C LEU A 256 -19.45 -10.08 4.68
N TYR A 257 -19.34 -8.78 4.43
CA TYR A 257 -19.08 -8.23 3.11
C TYR A 257 -17.76 -8.76 2.53
N LEU A 258 -16.67 -8.72 3.30
CA LEU A 258 -15.38 -9.26 2.87
C LEU A 258 -15.47 -10.76 2.58
N ARG A 259 -16.13 -11.56 3.43
CA ARG A 259 -16.38 -12.99 3.18
C ARG A 259 -17.08 -13.18 1.84
N ASP A 260 -18.12 -12.40 1.57
CA ASP A 260 -18.91 -12.52 0.34
C ASP A 260 -18.09 -12.12 -0.90
N CYS A 261 -17.29 -11.06 -0.81
CA CYS A 261 -16.31 -10.71 -1.84
C CYS A 261 -15.32 -11.83 -2.12
N LEU A 262 -14.77 -12.46 -1.08
CA LEU A 262 -13.82 -13.57 -1.21
C LEU A 262 -14.45 -14.80 -1.87
N ARG A 263 -15.65 -15.21 -1.42
CA ARG A 263 -16.38 -16.36 -2.00
C ARG A 263 -16.82 -16.11 -3.45
N LYS A 264 -17.24 -14.89 -3.75
CA LYS A 264 -17.59 -14.47 -5.12
C LYS A 264 -16.35 -14.18 -5.96
N GLN A 265 -15.17 -14.14 -5.34
CA GLN A 265 -13.88 -13.77 -5.95
C GLN A 265 -13.90 -12.40 -6.63
N VAL A 266 -14.68 -11.46 -6.09
CA VAL A 266 -14.87 -10.11 -6.65
C VAL A 266 -14.77 -9.05 -5.56
N LEU A 267 -13.76 -8.19 -5.69
CA LEU A 267 -13.68 -6.90 -5.01
C LEU A 267 -13.01 -5.91 -5.96
N MET A 268 -13.78 -4.98 -6.53
CA MET A 268 -13.24 -4.04 -7.50
C MET A 268 -12.37 -2.99 -6.81
N ASP A 269 -11.29 -2.57 -7.47
CA ASP A 269 -10.46 -1.44 -7.07
C ASP A 269 -11.33 -0.20 -6.94
N PHE A 270 -11.10 0.58 -5.87
CA PHE A 270 -11.99 1.66 -5.55
C PHE A 270 -11.86 2.86 -6.49
N PHE A 271 -10.68 3.11 -7.08
CA PHE A 271 -10.41 4.30 -7.89
C PHE A 271 -10.30 4.00 -9.39
N LEU A 272 -9.98 2.78 -9.78
CA LEU A 272 -9.83 2.39 -11.18
C LEU A 272 -11.16 1.88 -11.76
N GLY A 273 -11.73 2.63 -12.70
CA GLY A 273 -12.96 2.27 -13.41
C GLY A 273 -14.22 2.38 -12.56
N ASN A 274 -14.15 3.01 -11.38
CA ASN A 274 -15.29 3.18 -10.49
C ASN A 274 -15.95 4.55 -10.71
N THR A 275 -17.17 4.54 -11.27
CA THR A 275 -17.96 5.74 -11.54
C THR A 275 -18.78 6.21 -10.34
N SER A 276 -18.87 5.41 -9.27
CA SER A 276 -19.71 5.69 -8.09
C SER A 276 -19.00 6.52 -7.01
N ILE A 277 -17.81 7.05 -7.31
CA ILE A 277 -17.04 7.86 -6.36
C ILE A 277 -17.66 9.27 -6.27
N PRO A 278 -17.86 9.81 -5.05
CA PRO A 278 -18.38 11.16 -4.86
C PRO A 278 -17.58 12.21 -5.63
N GLU A 279 -18.27 13.14 -6.30
CA GLU A 279 -17.63 14.19 -7.10
C GLU A 279 -16.65 15.04 -6.28
N ALA A 280 -16.92 15.20 -4.98
CA ALA A 280 -16.07 15.92 -4.03
C ALA A 280 -14.62 15.40 -3.92
N VAL A 281 -14.36 14.13 -4.27
CA VAL A 281 -13.01 13.54 -4.24
C VAL A 281 -12.15 13.99 -5.44
N ALA A 282 -12.77 14.57 -6.48
CA ALA A 282 -12.11 15.09 -7.68
C ALA A 282 -11.10 14.09 -8.30
N LEU A 283 -11.60 12.92 -8.71
CA LEU A 283 -10.79 11.88 -9.34
C LEU A 283 -10.44 12.23 -10.81
N PRO A 284 -9.16 12.13 -11.23
CA PRO A 284 -8.76 12.36 -12.62
C PRO A 284 -9.48 11.45 -13.63
N ARG A 285 -9.81 12.01 -14.81
CA ARG A 285 -10.61 11.33 -15.84
C ARG A 285 -10.06 9.97 -16.24
N PHE A 286 -8.75 9.86 -16.43
CA PHE A 286 -8.13 8.61 -16.87
C PHE A 286 -8.28 7.46 -15.85
N LEU A 287 -8.49 7.75 -14.56
CA LEU A 287 -8.78 6.73 -13.56
C LEU A 287 -10.24 6.29 -13.63
N LYS A 288 -11.17 7.23 -13.86
CA LYS A 288 -12.60 6.91 -14.05
C LYS A 288 -12.84 6.10 -15.33
N GLU A 289 -12.10 6.40 -16.39
CA GLU A 289 -12.20 5.75 -17.71
C GLU A 289 -11.36 4.46 -17.81
N ALA A 290 -10.54 4.15 -16.81
CA ALA A 290 -9.76 2.91 -16.79
C ALA A 290 -10.67 1.67 -16.75
N ALA A 291 -10.18 0.56 -17.29
CA ALA A 291 -10.87 -0.72 -17.14
C ALA A 291 -11.01 -1.07 -15.64
N PRO A 292 -12.20 -1.49 -15.17
CA PRO A 292 -12.39 -1.89 -13.79
C PRO A 292 -11.44 -3.03 -13.40
N VAL A 293 -10.76 -2.88 -12.26
CA VAL A 293 -9.76 -3.85 -11.79
C VAL A 293 -10.36 -4.66 -10.65
N ASN A 294 -10.32 -5.99 -10.72
CA ASN A 294 -10.65 -6.84 -9.58
C ASN A 294 -9.40 -7.08 -8.74
N LEU A 295 -9.42 -6.73 -7.45
CA LEU A 295 -8.28 -6.92 -6.53
C LEU A 295 -8.06 -8.38 -6.15
N LEU A 296 -9.06 -9.24 -6.32
CA LEU A 296 -9.01 -10.66 -5.95
C LEU A 296 -8.60 -11.57 -7.11
N SER A 297 -8.54 -11.08 -8.35
CA SER A 297 -8.23 -11.90 -9.53
C SER A 297 -6.80 -12.43 -9.57
N ALA A 298 -5.90 -11.89 -8.74
CA ALA A 298 -4.53 -12.36 -8.61
C ALA A 298 -4.40 -13.62 -7.72
N PHE A 299 -5.49 -14.10 -7.13
CA PHE A 299 -5.50 -15.26 -6.23
C PHE A 299 -6.38 -16.36 -6.80
N ASP A 300 -5.99 -17.62 -6.59
CA ASP A 300 -6.80 -18.77 -6.95
C ASP A 300 -8.00 -18.93 -6.00
N GLY A 301 -9.09 -19.51 -6.53
CA GLY A 301 -10.33 -19.73 -5.79
C GLY A 301 -10.16 -20.49 -4.46
N PRO A 302 -9.45 -21.64 -4.44
CA PRO A 302 -9.20 -22.37 -3.20
C PRO A 302 -8.52 -21.54 -2.10
N THR A 303 -7.51 -20.72 -2.46
CA THR A 303 -6.89 -19.79 -1.51
C THR A 303 -7.90 -18.78 -0.97
N LEU A 304 -8.73 -18.20 -1.83
CA LEU A 304 -9.76 -17.22 -1.43
C LEU A 304 -10.83 -17.84 -0.51
N ASP A 305 -11.26 -19.06 -0.78
CA ASP A 305 -12.22 -19.79 0.05
C ASP A 305 -11.65 -20.11 1.44
N LEU A 306 -10.38 -20.53 1.50
CA LEU A 306 -9.70 -20.79 2.78
C LEU A 306 -9.54 -19.50 3.59
N VAL A 307 -9.19 -18.37 2.95
CA VAL A 307 -9.15 -17.07 3.61
C VAL A 307 -10.54 -16.64 4.08
N ALA A 308 -11.60 -16.87 3.29
CA ALA A 308 -12.97 -16.54 3.69
C ALA A 308 -13.41 -17.35 4.93
N PHE A 309 -13.11 -18.65 4.95
CA PHE A 309 -13.36 -19.50 6.11
C PHE A 309 -12.58 -19.02 7.35
N GLN A 310 -11.28 -18.77 7.18
CA GLN A 310 -10.42 -18.30 8.27
C GLN A 310 -10.83 -16.91 8.78
N LEU A 311 -11.36 -16.03 7.92
CA LEU A 311 -11.89 -14.72 8.30
C LEU A 311 -13.07 -14.86 9.26
N ILE A 312 -14.04 -15.72 8.95
CA ILE A 312 -15.20 -15.96 9.81
C ILE A 312 -14.80 -16.65 11.10
N SER A 313 -13.91 -17.66 11.04
CA SER A 313 -13.37 -18.30 12.24
C SER A 313 -12.67 -17.28 13.16
N THR A 314 -11.90 -16.36 12.58
CA THR A 314 -11.23 -15.28 13.32
C THR A 314 -12.24 -14.34 13.98
N TRP A 315 -13.30 -13.97 13.27
CA TRP A 315 -14.37 -13.10 13.78
C TRP A 315 -15.10 -13.72 14.97
N VAL A 316 -15.54 -14.98 14.84
CA VAL A 316 -16.21 -15.73 15.91
C VAL A 316 -15.31 -15.84 17.15
N GLN A 317 -14.00 -15.97 16.95
CA GLN A 317 -13.01 -16.06 18.02
C GLN A 317 -12.47 -14.70 18.49
N ALA A 318 -12.94 -13.58 17.94
CA ALA A 318 -12.36 -12.26 18.18
C ALA A 318 -12.23 -11.89 19.66
N PRO A 319 -13.24 -12.10 20.55
CA PRO A 319 -13.10 -11.79 21.97
C PRO A 319 -11.96 -12.57 22.65
N HIS A 320 -11.74 -13.83 22.25
CA HIS A 320 -10.67 -14.67 22.78
C HIS A 320 -9.31 -14.23 22.24
N ILE A 321 -9.21 -13.96 20.94
CA ILE A 321 -7.97 -13.50 20.31
C ILE A 321 -7.53 -12.17 20.92
N ILE A 322 -8.44 -11.20 21.06
CA ILE A 322 -8.13 -9.90 21.65
C ILE A 322 -7.62 -10.06 23.09
N ARG A 323 -8.29 -10.88 23.91
CA ARG A 323 -7.87 -11.14 25.31
C ARG A 323 -6.52 -11.87 25.41
N MET A 324 -6.27 -12.82 24.52
CA MET A 324 -5.03 -13.61 24.53
C MET A 324 -3.81 -12.71 24.25
N TYR A 325 -3.95 -11.78 23.31
CA TYR A 325 -2.87 -10.92 22.85
C TYR A 325 -2.84 -9.51 23.48
N SER A 326 -3.79 -9.17 24.35
CA SER A 326 -3.74 -7.94 25.15
C SER A 326 -2.70 -7.96 26.27
N SER A 327 -2.09 -9.12 26.56
CA SER A 327 -1.04 -9.23 27.58
C SER A 327 0.27 -8.56 27.11
N PRO A 328 0.95 -7.75 27.97
CA PRO A 328 2.23 -7.09 27.67
C PRO A 328 3.32 -8.00 27.07
N ARG A 329 3.22 -9.31 27.30
CA ARG A 329 4.19 -10.32 26.82
C ARG A 329 4.18 -10.52 25.30
N TYR A 330 3.08 -10.17 24.62
CA TYR A 330 2.95 -10.29 23.16
C TYR A 330 3.22 -8.99 22.40
N TRP A 331 3.48 -7.89 23.11
CA TRP A 331 3.96 -6.62 22.56
C TRP A 331 5.45 -6.65 22.22
N ARG A 332 6.03 -7.84 21.99
CA ARG A 332 7.45 -7.95 21.68
C ARG A 332 7.73 -7.14 20.41
N PRO A 333 8.78 -6.30 20.41
CA PRO A 333 9.28 -5.70 19.18
C PRO A 333 9.53 -6.82 18.17
N VAL A 334 9.20 -6.58 16.91
CA VAL A 334 9.68 -7.40 15.81
C VAL A 334 11.19 -7.57 16.00
N PRO A 335 11.74 -8.80 15.96
CA PRO A 335 13.18 -8.98 16.08
C PRO A 335 13.83 -8.14 14.98
N ALA A 336 14.72 -7.23 15.38
CA ALA A 336 15.54 -6.49 14.44
C ALA A 336 16.34 -7.50 13.59
N PRO A 337 16.42 -7.30 12.27
CA PRO A 337 17.32 -8.09 11.43
C PRO A 337 18.79 -7.85 11.80
#